data_AF-A0A0N5D346-F1
#
_entry.id   AF-A0A0N5D346-F1
#
_cell.length_a   1.000
_cell.length_b   1.000
_cell.length_c   1.000
_cell.angle_alpha   90.00
_cell.angle_beta   90.00
_cell.angle_gamma   90.00
#
_symmetry.space_group_name_H-M   'P 1'
#
loop_
_entity.id
_entity.type
_entity.pdbx_description
1 polymer ?
#
loop_
_entity_poly.entity_id
_entity_poly.type
_entity_poly.pdbx_seq_one_letter_code
_entity_poly.pdbx_strand_id
1 'polypeptide(L)' 'MLSETVIEEAIRELQLYGKIPVTGKIDASTQELMSRKRCGLNDRPMQKLLRYRRNRKRFALMGPKWEKSSLTYR' A
#
# COMPACT_ATOMS: atom_id res chain seq x y z
N MET A 1 -0.63 15.63 18.02
CA MET A 1 -1.11 14.24 18.14
C MET A 1 -2.00 13.93 16.95
N LEU A 2 -1.99 12.69 16.45
CA LEU A 2 -2.97 12.25 15.44
C LEU A 2 -4.34 12.15 16.11
N SER A 3 -5.41 12.48 15.38
CA SER A 3 -6.77 12.25 15.90
C SER A 3 -7.10 10.76 15.89
N GLU A 4 -7.95 10.34 16.81
CA GLU A 4 -8.43 8.95 16.89
C GLU A 4 -9.06 8.49 15.58
N THR A 5 -9.82 9.38 14.93
CA THR A 5 -10.44 9.15 13.63
C THR A 5 -9.41 8.83 12.53
N VAL A 6 -8.29 9.56 12.50
CA VAL A 6 -7.22 9.34 11.51
C VAL A 6 -6.54 7.99 11.73
N ILE A 7 -6.37 7.57 12.98
CA ILE A 7 -5.78 6.26 13.31
C ILE A 7 -6.75 5.14 12.90
N GLU A 8 -8.03 5.28 13.21
CA GLU A 8 -9.06 4.30 12.87
C GLU A 8 -9.17 4.11 11.34
N GLU A 9 -9.17 5.22 10.58
CA GLU A 9 -9.15 5.19 9.12
C GLU A 9 -7.89 4.50 8.58
N ALA A 10 -6.71 4.80 9.13
CA ALA A 10 -5.46 4.16 8.72
C ALA A 10 -5.48 2.63 9.00
N ILE A 11 -6.08 2.20 10.10
CA ILE A 11 -6.25 0.77 10.42
C ILE A 11 -7.20 0.11 9.42
N ARG A 12 -8.34 0.74 9.09
CA ARG A 12 -9.27 0.22 8.07
C ARG A 12 -8.59 0.03 6.73
N GLU A 13 -7.74 0.97 6.34
CA GLU A 13 -6.95 0.88 5.12
C GLU A 13 -5.96 -0.28 5.15
N LEU A 14 -5.21 -0.45 6.25
CA LEU A 14 -4.29 -1.57 6.42
C LEU A 14 -5.02 -2.92 6.27
N GLN A 15 -6.18 -3.07 6.93
CA GLN A 15 -6.98 -4.29 6.90
C GLN A 15 -7.47 -4.62 5.48
N LEU A 16 -7.92 -3.60 4.75
CA LEU A 16 -8.34 -3.73 3.36
C LEU A 16 -7.21 -4.25 2.47
N TYR A 17 -5.99 -3.71 2.60
CA TYR A 17 -4.82 -4.15 1.84
C TYR A 17 -4.31 -5.53 2.28
N GLY A 18 -4.35 -5.80 3.58
CA GLY A 18 -4.01 -7.08 4.18
C GLY A 18 -5.00 -8.21 3.88
N LYS A 19 -6.14 -7.90 3.24
CA LYS A 19 -7.23 -8.84 2.95
C LYS A 19 -7.75 -9.56 4.20
N ILE A 20 -7.81 -8.84 5.32
CA ILE A 20 -8.44 -9.28 6.56
C ILE A 20 -9.74 -8.49 6.79
N PRO A 21 -10.64 -8.94 7.68
CA PRO A 21 -11.88 -8.22 7.96
C PRO A 21 -11.62 -6.77 8.38
N VAL A 22 -12.33 -5.83 7.73
CA VAL A 22 -12.18 -4.39 8.00
C VAL A 22 -13.01 -4.01 9.22
N THR A 23 -12.34 -3.73 10.33
CA THR A 23 -12.96 -3.37 11.62
C THR A 23 -12.60 -1.96 12.08
N GLY A 24 -11.45 -1.44 11.64
CA GLY A 24 -10.86 -0.18 12.13
C GLY A 24 -10.21 -0.29 13.50
N LYS A 25 -10.15 -1.49 14.09
CA LYS A 25 -9.54 -1.76 15.39
C LYS A 25 -8.37 -2.73 15.26
N ILE A 26 -7.45 -2.70 16.22
CA ILE A 26 -6.30 -3.62 16.27
C ILE A 26 -6.74 -4.95 16.90
N ASP A 27 -7.50 -5.72 16.15
CA ASP A 27 -7.95 -7.07 16.51
C ASP A 27 -6.82 -8.12 16.32
N ALA A 28 -7.06 -9.36 16.76
CA ALA A 28 -6.06 -10.44 16.69
C ALA A 28 -5.53 -10.66 15.26
N SER A 29 -6.40 -10.59 14.25
CA SER A 29 -5.99 -10.75 12.85
C SER A 29 -5.11 -9.59 12.36
N THR A 30 -5.40 -8.36 12.80
CA THR A 30 -4.56 -7.19 12.52
C THR A 30 -3.20 -7.29 13.22
N GLN A 31 -3.16 -7.76 14.47
CA GLN A 31 -1.89 -7.94 15.19
C GLN A 31 -1.01 -8.99 14.52
N GLU A 32 -1.61 -10.13 14.13
CA GLU A 32 -0.90 -11.16 13.39
C GLU A 32 -0.35 -10.61 12.07
N LEU A 33 -1.17 -9.85 11.32
CA LEU A 33 -0.75 -9.21 10.07
C LEU A 33 0.44 -8.26 10.29
N MET A 34 0.39 -7.42 11.32
CA MET A 34 1.47 -6.45 11.63
C MET A 34 2.77 -7.13 12.09
N SER A 35 2.68 -8.30 12.73
CA SER A 35 3.84 -9.06 13.21
C SER A 35 4.65 -9.74 12.11
N ARG A 36 4.03 -9.98 10.94
CA ARG A 36 4.67 -10.68 9.81
C ARG A 36 5.80 -9.84 9.21
N LYS A 37 6.92 -10.49 8.88
CA LYS A 37 8.04 -9.85 8.16
C LYS A 37 7.53 -9.31 6.82
N ARG A 38 7.88 -8.05 6.52
CA ARG A 38 7.35 -7.31 5.36
C ARG A 38 8.44 -6.49 4.67
N CYS A 39 8.17 -6.09 3.44
CA CYS A 39 8.99 -5.12 2.73
C CYS A 39 8.93 -3.75 3.43
N GLY A 40 10.00 -2.96 3.31
CA GLY A 40 10.03 -1.57 3.77
C GLY A 40 9.39 -0.58 2.80
N LEU A 41 8.95 -1.04 1.62
CA LEU A 41 8.24 -0.21 0.65
C LEU A 41 6.80 0.06 1.11
N ASN A 42 6.30 1.26 0.83
CA ASN A 42 4.93 1.63 1.17
C ASN A 42 3.91 0.89 0.27
N ASP A 43 2.82 0.40 0.89
CA ASP A 43 1.75 -0.32 0.17
C ASP A 43 0.95 0.59 -0.76
N ARG A 44 0.90 1.90 -0.45
CA ARG A 44 0.23 2.90 -1.30
C ARG A 44 1.19 3.43 -2.37
N PRO A 45 0.81 3.38 -3.66
CA PRO A 45 1.52 4.16 -4.67
C PRO A 45 1.40 5.63 -4.30
N MET A 46 2.52 6.35 -4.30
CA MET A 46 2.55 7.77 -4.01
C MET A 46 1.55 8.48 -4.94
N GLN A 47 0.53 9.12 -4.37
CA GLN A 47 -0.67 9.60 -5.09
C GLN A 47 -0.37 10.50 -6.30
N LYS A 48 0.83 11.09 -6.36
CA LYS A 48 1.35 11.80 -7.55
C LYS A 48 1.36 10.94 -8.83
N LEU A 49 1.56 9.63 -8.74
CA LEU A 49 1.62 8.73 -9.91
C LEU A 49 0.23 8.33 -10.46
N LEU A 50 -0.82 8.38 -9.63
CA LEU A 50 -2.16 7.91 -10.01
C LEU A 50 -3.03 9.00 -10.64
N ARG A 51 -2.80 10.29 -10.34
CA ARG A 51 -3.61 11.40 -10.88
C ARG A 51 -3.51 11.55 -12.40
N TYR A 52 -2.47 11.02 -13.05
CA TYR A 52 -2.23 11.18 -14.49
C TYR A 52 -2.84 10.06 -15.36
N ARG A 53 -3.40 8.99 -14.79
CA ARG A 53 -3.86 7.82 -15.57
C ARG A 53 -5.33 7.49 -15.32
N ARG A 54 -6.22 8.31 -15.91
CA ARG A 54 -7.67 8.03 -15.99
C ARG A 54 -8.01 6.76 -16.81
N ASN A 55 -7.07 6.24 -17.60
CA ASN A 55 -7.26 5.01 -18.37
C ASN A 55 -6.48 3.85 -17.73
N ARG A 56 -7.13 3.06 -16.87
CA ARG A 56 -6.56 1.82 -16.31
C ARG A 56 -6.52 0.74 -17.39
N LYS A 57 -5.44 0.66 -18.17
CA LYS A 57 -5.12 -0.58 -18.89
C LYS A 57 -4.93 -1.70 -17.86
N ARG A 58 -5.33 -2.95 -18.20
CA ARG A 58 -5.31 -4.14 -17.32
C ARG A 58 -3.97 -4.39 -16.62
N PHE A 59 -2.88 -3.82 -17.13
CA PHE A 59 -1.59 -3.75 -16.47
C PHE A 59 -1.22 -2.28 -16.22
N ALA A 60 -1.57 -1.77 -15.04
CA ALA A 60 -0.98 -0.52 -14.58
C ALA A 60 0.48 -0.84 -14.18
N LEU A 61 1.45 -0.42 -15.01
CA LEU A 61 2.86 -0.39 -14.61
C LEU A 61 2.94 0.40 -13.29
N MET A 62 3.08 -0.32 -12.18
CA MET A 62 3.29 0.28 -10.86
C MET A 62 4.73 0.76 -10.82
N GLY A 63 4.91 2.08 -10.77
CA GLY A 63 6.22 2.73 -10.68
C GLY A 63 6.82 3.17 -12.03
N PRO A 64 7.96 3.86 -11.98
CA PRO A 64 8.72 4.24 -13.16
C PRO A 64 9.20 2.98 -13.89
N LYS A 65 8.97 2.93 -15.21
CA LYS A 65 9.52 1.88 -16.06
C LYS A 65 10.94 2.25 -16.43
N TRP A 66 11.86 1.29 -16.40
CA TRP A 66 13.19 1.48 -16.98
C TRP A 66 13.06 1.78 -18.49
N GLU A 67 13.62 2.89 -18.94
CA GLU A 67 13.65 3.24 -20.37
C GLU A 67 14.62 2.35 -21.15
N LYS A 68 15.71 1.93 -20.50
CA LYS A 68 16.73 1.05 -21.06
C LYS A 68 16.45 -0.40 -20.69
N SER A 69 16.67 -1.30 -21.64
CA SER A 69 16.50 -2.74 -21.45
C SER A 69 17.74 -3.41 -20.84
N SER A 70 18.92 -2.83 -21.02
CA SER A 70 20.16 -3.32 -20.42
C SER A 70 20.38 -2.66 -19.06
N LEU A 71 20.18 -3.43 -18.00
CA LEU A 71 20.30 -3.00 -16.60
C LEU A 71 21.57 -3.59 -15.98
N THR A 72 22.27 -2.79 -15.17
CA THR A 72 23.46 -3.20 -14.41
C THR A 72 23.29 -2.82 -12.94
N TYR A 73 23.97 -3.52 -12.03
CA TYR A 73 23.91 -3.31 -10.57
C TYR A 73 25.33 -3.34 -9.96
N ARG A 74 25.48 -2.80 -8.75
CA ARG A 74 26.72 -2.83 -7.95
C ARG A 74 26.39 -3.23 -6.51
#